data_AF-A0A1F8N6W2-F1
#
_entry.id   AF-A0A1F8N6W2-F1
#
_cell.length_a   1.000
_cell.length_b   1.000
_cell.length_c   1.000
_cell.angle_alpha   90.00
_cell.angle_beta   90.00
_cell.angle_gamma   90.00
#
_symmetry.space_group_name_H-M   'P 1'
#
loop_
_entity.id
_entity.type
_entity.pdbx_description
1 polymer ?
#
loop_
_entity_poly.entity_id
_entity_poly.type
_entity_poly.pdbx_seq_one_letter_code
_entity_poly.pdbx_strand_id
1 'polypeptide(L)'
;VGASGALRLSEKEMRALLERGVGWALGKGYASREDEAHTEDLGCMESANADAVSARAVERGKSQVGTLGAGNHFLEVDEIVEIYDEVVADRFGLVRGRACVWIHCGSRGLGHQVCTDYVRRMQQSVSKYGISLPDRELVCSPFDSPEGREYFEAMSCAANYAWVNRQLITHHVRRAFEETLAGRGIDPSLRLVYDVCHNIAKVESYEVGGKIVEVCVHRKGATRSFGPNRPEVPGDYRDVGQPVLIPGNMGTGSYVLVGTDKAMRDTFGSTCHGAGRVMSRAQARRQVRGEQLRSDLQSENIVIRAGSMKGLAEEAPEAYKDLDRVVDVVHTVGIARKVARTRPLGVMKG
;
A
#
# COMPACT_ATOMS: atom_id res chain seq x y z
N VAL A 1 -16.43 8.80 -8.53
CA VAL A 1 -15.37 8.98 -7.52
C VAL A 1 -14.03 8.93 -8.23
N GLY A 2 -13.34 10.07 -8.34
CA GLY A 2 -12.08 10.17 -9.07
C GLY A 2 -11.84 11.61 -9.48
N ALA A 3 -10.82 12.23 -8.88
CA ALA A 3 -10.22 13.43 -9.45
C ALA A 3 -9.41 13.03 -10.70
N SER A 4 -9.35 13.89 -11.70
CA SER A 4 -8.45 13.71 -12.84
C SER A 4 -7.02 14.05 -12.43
N GLY A 5 -6.08 13.14 -12.67
CA GLY A 5 -4.64 13.40 -12.48
C GLY A 5 -4.12 14.46 -13.46
N ALA A 6 -3.02 15.12 -13.11
CA ALA A 6 -2.39 16.14 -13.96
C ALA A 6 -1.73 15.55 -15.21
N LEU A 7 -1.35 14.27 -15.18
CA LEU A 7 -0.70 13.56 -16.27
C LEU A 7 -1.69 13.07 -17.32
N ARG A 8 -1.49 13.48 -18.58
CA ARG A 8 -2.21 12.95 -19.74
C ARG A 8 -1.32 11.95 -20.46
N LEU A 9 -1.58 10.65 -20.25
CA LEU A 9 -0.81 9.58 -20.87
C LEU A 9 -1.41 9.16 -22.21
N SER A 10 -0.58 8.99 -23.24
CA SER A 10 -0.99 8.24 -24.45
C SER A 10 -1.26 6.77 -24.12
N GLU A 11 -1.93 6.04 -25.01
CA GLU A 11 -2.14 4.60 -24.83
C GLU A 11 -0.82 3.82 -24.75
N LYS A 12 0.13 4.16 -25.62
CA LYS A 12 1.50 3.61 -25.59
C LYS A 12 2.20 3.84 -24.26
N GLU A 13 2.08 5.04 -23.70
CA GLU A 13 2.66 5.36 -22.38
C GLU A 13 1.97 4.61 -21.26
N MET A 14 0.65 4.44 -21.34
CA MET A 14 -0.10 3.67 -20.36
C MET A 14 0.32 2.20 -20.37
N ARG A 15 0.47 1.56 -21.54
CA ARG A 15 1.00 0.18 -21.64
C ARG A 15 2.41 0.09 -21.05
N ALA A 16 3.29 1.03 -21.41
CA ALA A 16 4.65 1.07 -20.85
C ALA A 16 4.68 1.25 -19.32
N LEU A 17 3.76 2.04 -18.76
CA LEU A 17 3.61 2.21 -17.31
C LEU A 17 3.16 0.89 -16.65
N LEU A 18 2.19 0.20 -17.24
CA LEU A 18 1.68 -1.08 -16.73
C LEU A 18 2.73 -2.19 -16.75
N GLU A 19 3.63 -2.21 -17.73
CA GLU A 19 4.66 -3.25 -17.87
C GLU A 19 5.94 -2.93 -17.11
N ARG A 20 6.30 -1.65 -16.94
CA ARG A 20 7.60 -1.25 -16.37
C ARG A 20 7.55 -0.70 -14.95
N GLY A 21 6.37 -0.47 -14.38
CA GLY A 21 6.22 -0.01 -13.00
C GLY A 21 7.07 1.24 -12.69
N VAL A 22 7.72 1.28 -11.53
CA VAL A 22 8.58 2.40 -11.11
C VAL A 22 9.71 2.69 -12.10
N GLY A 23 10.19 1.69 -12.83
CA GLY A 23 11.18 1.88 -13.91
C GLY A 23 10.68 2.79 -15.04
N TRP A 24 9.37 2.90 -15.27
CA TRP A 24 8.78 3.93 -16.15
C TRP A 24 8.89 5.32 -15.52
N ALA A 25 8.57 5.46 -14.23
CA ALA A 25 8.62 6.72 -13.50
C ALA A 25 10.06 7.27 -13.42
N LEU A 26 11.03 6.39 -13.18
CA LEU A 26 12.46 6.70 -13.23
C LEU A 26 12.88 7.25 -14.60
N GLY A 27 12.51 6.56 -15.69
CA GLY A 27 12.82 7.01 -17.06
C GLY A 27 12.15 8.34 -17.45
N LYS A 28 11.13 8.77 -16.72
CA LYS A 28 10.42 10.04 -16.91
C LYS A 28 10.87 11.14 -15.94
N GLY A 29 11.81 10.86 -15.03
CA GLY A 29 12.30 11.83 -14.04
C GLY A 29 11.41 12.01 -12.81
N TYR A 30 10.47 11.10 -12.56
CA TYR A 30 9.59 11.12 -11.39
C TYR A 30 10.10 10.27 -10.22
N ALA A 31 11.18 9.51 -10.42
CA ALA A 31 11.79 8.67 -9.40
C ALA A 31 13.31 8.78 -9.43
N SER A 32 13.95 8.51 -8.30
CA SER A 32 15.38 8.25 -8.18
C SER A 32 15.67 6.75 -8.17
N ARG A 33 16.95 6.37 -8.31
CA ARG A 33 17.38 4.98 -8.12
C ARG A 33 17.17 4.48 -6.69
N GLU A 34 17.26 5.39 -5.72
CA GLU A 34 16.99 5.06 -4.32
C GLU A 34 15.51 4.73 -4.11
N ASP A 35 14.59 5.47 -4.74
CA ASP A 35 13.16 5.18 -4.67
C ASP A 35 12.83 3.77 -5.20
N GLU A 36 13.42 3.40 -6.34
CA GLU A 36 13.30 2.05 -6.93
C GLU A 36 13.83 0.99 -5.97
N ALA A 37 15.04 1.18 -5.41
CA ALA A 37 15.65 0.25 -4.48
C ALA A 37 14.85 0.06 -3.17
N HIS A 38 14.09 1.08 -2.75
CA HIS A 38 13.27 1.08 -1.53
C HIS A 38 11.79 0.77 -1.81
N THR A 39 11.45 0.33 -3.01
CA THR A 39 10.11 -0.14 -3.33
C THR A 39 10.09 -1.66 -3.37
N GLU A 40 9.07 -2.26 -2.76
CA GLU A 40 8.83 -3.71 -2.84
C GLU A 40 8.89 -4.20 -4.31
N ASP A 41 9.66 -5.28 -4.55
CA ASP A 41 9.97 -5.83 -5.89
C ASP A 41 10.50 -4.79 -6.88
N LEU A 42 11.28 -3.81 -6.39
CA LEU A 42 11.79 -2.69 -7.18
C LEU A 42 10.66 -1.90 -7.88
N GLY A 43 9.43 -2.00 -7.36
CA GLY A 43 8.25 -1.36 -7.92
C GLY A 43 7.80 -1.91 -9.27
N CYS A 44 8.15 -3.16 -9.60
CA CYS A 44 7.77 -3.80 -10.85
C CYS A 44 7.57 -5.31 -10.70
N MET A 45 6.36 -5.81 -10.99
CA MET A 45 6.12 -7.23 -11.23
C MET A 45 6.40 -7.55 -12.70
N GLU A 46 7.42 -8.38 -12.94
CA GLU A 46 7.89 -8.75 -14.29
C GLU A 46 6.85 -9.53 -15.10
N SER A 47 5.91 -10.21 -14.44
CA SER A 47 4.81 -10.93 -15.10
C SER A 47 3.74 -10.01 -15.68
N ALA A 48 3.87 -8.69 -15.56
CA ALA A 48 2.90 -7.75 -16.09
C ALA A 48 2.80 -7.84 -17.63
N ASN A 49 1.57 -8.05 -18.13
CA ASN A 49 1.25 -8.06 -19.55
C ASN A 49 0.09 -7.09 -19.80
N ALA A 50 0.33 -5.98 -20.50
CA ALA A 50 -0.71 -4.99 -20.74
C ALA A 50 -1.88 -5.53 -21.60
N ASP A 51 -1.67 -6.58 -22.38
CA ASP A 51 -2.73 -7.22 -23.17
C ASP A 51 -3.74 -7.98 -22.33
N ALA A 52 -3.36 -8.38 -21.10
CA ALA A 52 -4.26 -9.02 -20.14
C ALA A 52 -5.21 -8.00 -19.45
N VAL A 53 -5.03 -6.70 -19.69
CA VAL A 53 -5.81 -5.63 -19.06
C VAL A 53 -6.88 -5.11 -20.03
N SER A 54 -8.15 -5.14 -19.61
CA SER A 54 -9.25 -4.70 -20.47
C SER A 54 -9.17 -3.20 -20.82
N ALA A 55 -9.64 -2.84 -22.03
CA ALA A 55 -9.73 -1.44 -22.46
C ALA A 55 -10.49 -0.56 -21.45
N ARG A 56 -11.53 -1.10 -20.82
CA ARG A 56 -12.29 -0.43 -19.76
C ARG A 56 -11.45 -0.15 -18.52
N ALA A 57 -10.59 -1.09 -18.11
CA ALA A 57 -9.68 -0.89 -16.98
C ALA A 57 -8.63 0.20 -17.29
N VAL A 58 -8.09 0.18 -18.51
CA VAL A 58 -7.16 1.20 -19.01
C VAL A 58 -7.82 2.59 -19.01
N GLU A 59 -9.03 2.71 -19.57
CA GLU A 59 -9.80 3.97 -19.61
C GLU A 59 -10.03 4.55 -18.21
N ARG A 60 -10.47 3.70 -17.27
CA ARG A 60 -10.68 4.09 -15.86
C ARG A 60 -9.38 4.53 -15.17
N GLY A 61 -8.26 3.87 -15.46
CA GLY A 61 -6.96 4.17 -14.87
C GLY A 61 -6.29 5.43 -15.45
N LYS A 62 -6.43 5.66 -16.74
CA LYS A 62 -5.72 6.72 -17.47
C LYS A 62 -5.97 8.12 -16.91
N SER A 63 -7.19 8.39 -16.45
CA SER A 63 -7.53 9.68 -15.84
C SER A 63 -7.16 9.80 -14.37
N GLN A 64 -6.75 8.73 -13.69
CA GLN A 64 -6.62 8.69 -12.23
C GLN A 64 -5.18 8.55 -11.73
N VAL A 65 -4.20 8.45 -12.64
CA VAL A 65 -2.80 8.25 -12.28
C VAL A 65 -2.24 9.50 -11.59
N GLY A 66 -1.47 9.31 -10.52
CA GLY A 66 -0.97 10.38 -9.65
C GLY A 66 -2.03 10.96 -8.71
N THR A 67 -3.06 10.18 -8.32
CA THR A 67 -4.12 10.64 -7.39
C THR A 67 -4.30 9.71 -6.19
N LEU A 68 -4.73 10.26 -5.05
CA LEU A 68 -5.04 9.48 -3.84
C LEU A 68 -6.32 8.65 -4.01
N GLY A 69 -7.40 9.35 -4.37
CA GLY A 69 -8.76 8.83 -4.35
C GLY A 69 -9.40 8.74 -2.97
N ALA A 70 -10.52 8.03 -2.91
CA ALA A 70 -11.40 7.98 -1.75
C ALA A 70 -11.25 6.69 -0.92
N GLY A 71 -12.05 6.61 0.14
CA GLY A 71 -12.05 5.50 1.09
C GLY A 71 -10.97 5.68 2.14
N ASN A 72 -10.33 4.58 2.53
CA ASN A 72 -9.26 4.63 3.53
C ASN A 72 -7.96 5.23 2.98
N HIS A 73 -7.89 5.65 1.72
CA HIS A 73 -6.71 6.31 1.16
C HIS A 73 -6.47 7.69 1.78
N PHE A 74 -5.20 8.06 1.96
CA PHE A 74 -4.78 9.34 2.51
C PHE A 74 -3.33 9.68 2.16
N LEU A 75 -2.99 10.94 2.39
CA LEU A 75 -1.63 11.43 2.55
C LEU A 75 -1.55 12.08 3.94
N GLU A 76 -0.58 11.69 4.75
CA GLU A 76 -0.40 12.17 6.11
C GLU A 76 0.98 12.79 6.27
N VAL A 77 1.06 13.97 6.89
CA VAL A 77 2.31 14.51 7.42
C VAL A 77 2.31 14.24 8.91
N ASP A 78 3.33 13.54 9.38
CA ASP A 78 3.39 12.95 10.71
C ASP A 78 4.65 13.36 11.44
N GLU A 79 4.60 13.30 12.76
CA GLU A 79 5.77 13.31 13.64
C GLU A 79 6.11 11.89 14.10
N ILE A 80 7.39 11.51 14.08
CA ILE A 80 7.85 10.29 14.74
C ILE A 80 7.91 10.53 16.25
N VAL A 81 6.99 9.94 17.01
CA VAL A 81 6.81 10.25 18.45
C VAL A 81 7.48 9.24 19.38
N GLU A 82 7.74 8.02 18.91
CA GLU A 82 8.32 6.94 19.70
C GLU A 82 9.22 6.05 18.84
N ILE A 83 10.34 5.61 19.42
CA ILE A 83 11.27 4.61 18.86
C ILE A 83 11.30 3.43 19.82
N TYR A 84 11.04 2.23 19.31
CA TYR A 84 11.03 0.97 20.07
C TYR A 84 12.30 0.15 19.85
N ASP A 85 12.97 0.32 18.70
CA ASP A 85 14.21 -0.35 18.35
C ASP A 85 15.15 0.66 17.69
N GLU A 86 16.09 1.19 18.46
CA GLU A 86 17.04 2.23 18.03
C GLU A 86 17.94 1.76 16.90
N VAL A 87 18.34 0.49 16.88
CA VAL A 87 19.26 -0.05 15.86
C VAL A 87 18.55 -0.13 14.51
N VAL A 88 17.32 -0.63 14.49
CA VAL A 88 16.53 -0.73 13.26
C VAL A 88 16.06 0.67 12.82
N ALA A 89 15.69 1.54 13.77
CA ALA A 89 15.29 2.91 13.47
C ALA A 89 16.42 3.71 12.80
N ASP A 90 17.65 3.60 13.31
CA ASP A 90 18.84 4.21 12.70
C ASP A 90 19.04 3.74 11.25
N ARG A 91 18.93 2.41 11.01
CA ARG A 91 19.00 1.84 9.65
C ARG A 91 17.94 2.41 8.73
N PHE A 92 16.70 2.54 9.19
CA PHE A 92 15.60 3.10 8.40
C PHE A 92 15.65 4.63 8.30
N GLY A 93 16.57 5.30 9.02
CA GLY A 93 16.66 6.76 9.09
C GLY A 93 15.51 7.41 9.86
N LEU A 94 14.91 6.68 10.80
CA LEU A 94 13.80 7.13 11.64
C LEU A 94 14.35 7.76 12.91
N VAL A 95 13.99 9.02 13.17
CA VAL A 95 14.47 9.76 14.34
C VAL A 95 13.29 10.44 15.00
N ARG A 96 13.17 10.25 16.32
CA ARG A 96 12.13 10.89 17.14
C ARG A 96 12.12 12.41 16.95
N GLY A 97 10.93 12.98 16.83
CA GLY A 97 10.69 14.42 16.61
C GLY A 97 10.83 14.87 15.15
N ARG A 98 11.29 14.01 14.23
CA ARG A 98 11.32 14.35 12.80
C ARG A 98 9.95 14.16 12.15
N ALA A 99 9.71 14.97 11.12
CA ALA A 99 8.55 14.82 10.26
C ALA A 99 8.75 13.65 9.28
N CYS A 100 7.67 12.95 8.94
CA CYS A 100 7.61 11.97 7.87
C CYS A 100 6.30 12.11 7.09
N VAL A 101 6.22 11.46 5.93
CA VAL A 101 5.01 11.49 5.09
C VAL A 101 4.55 10.07 4.79
N TRP A 102 3.29 9.80 5.07
CA TRP A 102 2.63 8.54 4.70
C TRP A 102 1.80 8.75 3.44
N ILE A 103 1.91 7.82 2.48
CA ILE A 103 1.08 7.79 1.28
C ILE A 103 0.37 6.45 1.25
N HIS A 104 -0.95 6.46 1.48
CA HIS A 104 -1.78 5.27 1.41
C HIS A 104 -2.74 5.37 0.24
N CYS A 105 -2.44 4.66 -0.85
CA CYS A 105 -3.32 4.52 -2.00
C CYS A 105 -2.96 3.24 -2.80
N GLY A 106 -3.68 2.99 -3.89
CA GLY A 106 -3.50 1.79 -4.69
C GLY A 106 -3.79 2.02 -6.17
N SER A 107 -4.17 0.95 -6.86
CA SER A 107 -4.34 0.87 -8.32
C SER A 107 -5.53 1.64 -8.90
N ARG A 108 -6.15 2.52 -8.10
CA ARG A 108 -7.32 3.34 -8.45
C ARG A 108 -8.43 2.50 -9.11
N GLY A 109 -9.15 3.07 -10.07
CA GLY A 109 -10.20 2.37 -10.81
C GLY A 109 -9.70 1.22 -11.68
N LEU A 110 -8.42 1.20 -12.05
CA LEU A 110 -7.83 0.18 -12.93
C LEU A 110 -7.86 -1.19 -12.28
N GLY A 111 -7.22 -1.35 -11.12
CA GLY A 111 -7.17 -2.66 -10.45
C GLY A 111 -8.53 -3.14 -9.95
N HIS A 112 -9.44 -2.21 -9.58
CA HIS A 112 -10.83 -2.58 -9.31
C HIS A 112 -11.50 -3.18 -10.54
N GLN A 113 -11.29 -2.59 -11.73
CA GLN A 113 -11.87 -3.11 -12.97
C GLN A 113 -11.25 -4.46 -13.34
N VAL A 114 -9.92 -4.61 -13.24
CA VAL A 114 -9.23 -5.89 -13.43
C VAL A 114 -9.84 -6.96 -12.53
N CYS A 115 -9.96 -6.71 -11.22
CA CYS A 115 -10.59 -7.65 -10.29
C CYS A 115 -12.04 -8.01 -10.72
N THR A 116 -12.84 -7.01 -11.11
CA THR A 116 -14.22 -7.23 -11.58
C THR A 116 -14.29 -8.12 -12.83
N ASP A 117 -13.40 -7.87 -13.79
CA ASP A 117 -13.36 -8.58 -15.06
C ASP A 117 -12.98 -10.05 -14.85
N TYR A 118 -11.94 -10.32 -14.03
CA TYR A 118 -11.47 -11.67 -13.77
C TYR A 118 -12.36 -12.46 -12.81
N VAL A 119 -13.00 -11.82 -11.83
CA VAL A 119 -14.06 -12.47 -11.02
C VAL A 119 -15.17 -12.99 -11.94
N ARG A 120 -15.65 -12.17 -12.89
CA ARG A 120 -16.67 -12.60 -13.85
C ARG A 120 -16.18 -13.75 -14.74
N ARG A 121 -14.93 -13.70 -15.20
CA ARG A 121 -14.35 -14.74 -16.06
C ARG A 121 -14.19 -16.06 -15.29
N MET A 122 -13.68 -16.01 -14.07
CA MET A 122 -13.45 -17.19 -13.24
C MET A 122 -14.74 -17.87 -12.79
N GLN A 123 -15.90 -17.20 -12.83
CA GLN A 123 -17.19 -17.89 -12.60
C GLN A 123 -17.39 -19.06 -13.57
N GLN A 124 -16.89 -18.95 -14.80
CA GLN A 124 -16.92 -20.03 -15.79
C GLN A 124 -15.84 -21.09 -15.50
N SER A 125 -14.68 -20.69 -14.97
CA SER A 125 -13.59 -21.58 -14.56
C SER A 125 -14.03 -22.59 -13.50
N VAL A 126 -14.89 -22.18 -12.55
CA VAL A 126 -15.40 -23.06 -11.47
C VAL A 126 -16.04 -24.32 -12.04
N SER A 127 -16.96 -24.18 -12.99
CA SER A 127 -17.61 -25.31 -13.65
C SER A 127 -16.63 -26.06 -14.56
N LYS A 128 -15.77 -25.35 -15.29
CA LYS A 128 -14.80 -25.94 -16.24
C LYS A 128 -13.80 -26.88 -15.55
N TYR A 129 -13.34 -26.52 -14.36
CA TYR A 129 -12.35 -27.29 -13.61
C TYR A 129 -12.95 -28.11 -12.47
N GLY A 130 -14.29 -28.20 -12.37
CA GLY A 130 -14.97 -28.99 -11.35
C GLY A 130 -14.69 -28.53 -9.92
N ILE A 131 -14.49 -27.23 -9.70
CA ILE A 131 -14.17 -26.68 -8.38
C ILE A 131 -15.45 -26.56 -7.56
N SER A 132 -15.44 -27.13 -6.35
CA SER A 132 -16.50 -26.89 -5.37
C SER A 132 -16.17 -25.67 -4.52
N LEU A 133 -17.04 -24.66 -4.57
CA LEU A 133 -16.87 -23.44 -3.78
C LEU A 133 -17.67 -23.52 -2.48
N PRO A 134 -17.04 -23.29 -1.31
CA PRO A 134 -17.78 -23.19 -0.05
C PRO A 134 -18.57 -21.87 0.05
N ASP A 135 -18.20 -20.85 -0.72
CA ASP A 135 -18.93 -19.59 -0.87
C ASP A 135 -18.78 -19.08 -2.31
N ARG A 136 -19.84 -18.50 -2.89
CA ARG A 136 -19.84 -17.93 -4.25
C ARG A 136 -18.81 -16.81 -4.45
N GLU A 137 -18.43 -16.10 -3.39
CA GLU A 137 -17.45 -15.02 -3.42
C GLU A 137 -16.01 -15.54 -3.44
N LEU A 138 -15.79 -16.85 -3.21
CA LEU A 138 -14.48 -17.50 -3.28
C LEU A 138 -14.16 -18.04 -4.67
N VAL A 139 -14.72 -17.43 -5.72
CA VAL A 139 -14.47 -17.79 -7.11
C VAL A 139 -12.96 -17.81 -7.41
N CYS A 140 -12.50 -18.87 -8.08
CA CYS A 140 -11.09 -19.09 -8.35
C CYS A 140 -10.89 -19.93 -9.63
N SER A 141 -9.62 -20.04 -10.04
CA SER A 141 -9.15 -20.89 -11.12
C SER A 141 -7.81 -21.51 -10.69
N PRO A 142 -7.41 -22.70 -11.18
CA PRO A 142 -6.07 -23.21 -10.96
C PRO A 142 -5.04 -22.18 -11.44
N PHE A 143 -3.95 -21.99 -10.68
CA PHE A 143 -2.97 -20.93 -10.97
C PHE A 143 -2.36 -21.06 -12.38
N ASP A 144 -2.05 -22.30 -12.79
CA ASP A 144 -1.48 -22.61 -14.10
C ASP A 144 -2.50 -22.70 -15.24
N SER A 145 -3.79 -22.46 -14.96
CA SER A 145 -4.79 -22.41 -16.02
C SER A 145 -4.60 -21.13 -16.85
N PRO A 146 -5.07 -21.08 -18.12
CA PRO A 146 -5.04 -19.86 -18.92
C PRO A 146 -5.68 -18.67 -18.19
N GLU A 147 -6.81 -18.88 -17.52
CA GLU A 147 -7.50 -17.82 -16.76
C GLU A 147 -6.74 -17.40 -15.49
N GLY A 148 -6.05 -18.33 -14.83
CA GLY A 148 -5.21 -18.06 -13.66
C GLY A 148 -3.96 -17.25 -14.01
N ARG A 149 -3.24 -17.66 -15.05
CA ARG A 149 -2.04 -16.96 -15.55
C ARG A 149 -2.38 -15.57 -16.07
N GLU A 150 -3.43 -15.44 -16.89
CA GLU A 150 -3.83 -14.14 -17.44
C GLU A 150 -4.31 -13.17 -16.34
N TYR A 151 -5.02 -13.67 -15.30
CA TYR A 151 -5.33 -12.85 -14.14
C TYR A 151 -4.09 -12.38 -13.40
N PHE A 152 -3.12 -13.27 -13.20
CA PHE A 152 -1.87 -12.94 -12.52
C PHE A 152 -1.08 -11.87 -13.29
N GLU A 153 -1.04 -11.95 -14.62
CA GLU A 153 -0.45 -10.93 -15.49
C GLU A 153 -1.18 -9.57 -15.39
N ALA A 154 -2.51 -9.58 -15.44
CA ALA A 154 -3.32 -8.36 -15.33
C ALA A 154 -3.24 -7.72 -13.93
N MET A 155 -3.17 -8.55 -12.88
CA MET A 155 -2.98 -8.11 -11.50
C MET A 155 -1.58 -7.53 -11.30
N SER A 156 -0.56 -8.11 -11.94
CA SER A 156 0.80 -7.56 -11.98
C SER A 156 0.82 -6.17 -12.63
N CYS A 157 0.09 -5.95 -13.73
CA CYS A 157 -0.10 -4.62 -14.31
C CYS A 157 -0.78 -3.64 -13.34
N ALA A 158 -1.78 -4.10 -12.58
CA ALA A 158 -2.45 -3.27 -11.59
C ALA A 158 -1.54 -2.91 -10.40
N ALA A 159 -0.65 -3.80 -9.99
CA ALA A 159 0.39 -3.55 -8.99
C ALA A 159 1.41 -2.50 -9.50
N ASN A 160 1.91 -2.66 -10.72
CA ASN A 160 2.80 -1.71 -11.39
C ASN A 160 2.18 -0.32 -11.48
N TYR A 161 0.90 -0.24 -11.87
CA TYR A 161 0.16 1.02 -11.85
C TYR A 161 0.09 1.64 -10.45
N ALA A 162 -0.15 0.82 -9.40
CA ALA A 162 -0.24 1.31 -8.03
C ALA A 162 1.09 1.88 -7.51
N TRP A 163 2.21 1.21 -7.78
CA TRP A 163 3.54 1.72 -7.43
C TRP A 163 3.85 3.02 -8.17
N VAL A 164 3.58 3.10 -9.47
CA VAL A 164 3.77 4.36 -10.22
C VAL A 164 2.86 5.47 -9.69
N ASN A 165 1.62 5.15 -9.32
CA ASN A 165 0.71 6.12 -8.71
C ASN A 165 1.28 6.68 -7.41
N ARG A 166 1.81 5.83 -6.51
CA ARG A 166 2.48 6.27 -5.28
C ARG A 166 3.74 7.08 -5.57
N GLN A 167 4.57 6.63 -6.51
CA GLN A 167 5.79 7.34 -6.88
C GLN A 167 5.53 8.75 -7.45
N LEU A 168 4.48 8.92 -8.26
CA LEU A 168 4.08 10.24 -8.74
C LEU A 168 3.59 11.14 -7.59
N ILE A 169 2.87 10.57 -6.62
CA ILE A 169 2.48 11.32 -5.41
C ILE A 169 3.73 11.68 -4.60
N THR A 170 4.69 10.78 -4.43
CA THR A 170 5.99 11.06 -3.78
C THR A 170 6.72 12.22 -4.44
N HIS A 171 6.77 12.25 -5.78
CA HIS A 171 7.34 13.38 -6.52
C HIS A 171 6.62 14.70 -6.22
N HIS A 172 5.29 14.71 -6.22
CA HIS A 172 4.51 15.91 -5.90
C HIS A 172 4.67 16.35 -4.44
N VAL A 173 4.78 15.41 -3.51
CA VAL A 173 5.05 15.68 -2.09
C VAL A 173 6.39 16.37 -1.92
N ARG A 174 7.46 15.84 -2.52
CA ARG A 174 8.80 16.44 -2.48
C ARG A 174 8.77 17.89 -2.96
N ARG A 175 8.15 18.13 -4.12
CA ARG A 175 7.97 19.49 -4.65
C ARG A 175 7.19 20.40 -3.72
N ALA A 176 6.10 19.92 -3.12
CA ALA A 176 5.32 20.71 -2.18
C ALA A 176 6.12 21.09 -0.92
N PHE A 177 6.96 20.18 -0.41
CA PHE A 177 7.85 20.45 0.72
C PHE A 177 8.94 21.46 0.34
N GLU A 178 9.60 21.28 -0.80
CA GLU A 178 10.59 22.22 -1.34
C GLU A 178 10.01 23.63 -1.48
N GLU A 179 8.85 23.75 -2.13
CA GLU A 179 8.18 25.04 -2.37
C GLU A 179 7.72 25.70 -1.06
N THR A 180 7.20 24.92 -0.10
CA THR A 180 6.65 25.45 1.16
C THR A 180 7.74 25.81 2.18
N LEU A 181 8.88 25.12 2.16
CA LEU A 181 9.98 25.32 3.12
C LEU A 181 11.13 26.16 2.58
N ALA A 182 11.10 26.53 1.29
CA ALA A 182 12.09 27.39 0.66
C ALA A 182 12.38 28.66 1.49
N GLY A 183 13.66 28.93 1.73
CA GLY A 183 14.11 30.12 2.47
C GLY A 183 13.86 30.10 3.98
N ARG A 184 13.34 29.01 4.55
CA ARG A 184 13.02 28.90 5.98
C ARG A 184 14.14 28.28 6.83
N GLY A 185 15.28 27.95 6.23
CA GLY A 185 16.41 27.30 6.93
C GLY A 185 16.12 25.86 7.39
N ILE A 186 15.08 25.23 6.85
CA ILE A 186 14.70 23.84 7.10
C ILE A 186 15.06 23.03 5.87
N ASP A 187 15.72 21.89 6.03
CA ASP A 187 15.98 20.96 4.94
C ASP A 187 14.65 20.33 4.47
N PRO A 188 14.21 20.56 3.23
CA PRO A 188 12.97 20.00 2.71
C PRO A 188 13.13 18.56 2.18
N SER A 189 14.33 17.99 2.25
CA SER A 189 14.62 16.70 1.63
C SER A 189 13.78 15.57 2.23
N LEU A 190 13.18 14.76 1.35
CA LEU A 190 12.39 13.59 1.72
C LEU A 190 12.92 12.35 1.02
N ARG A 191 13.33 11.37 1.83
CA ARG A 191 13.80 10.05 1.41
C ARG A 191 12.68 9.03 1.54
N LEU A 192 12.54 8.12 0.58
CA LEU A 192 11.57 7.03 0.68
C LEU A 192 12.12 5.99 1.67
N VAL A 193 11.44 5.81 2.81
CA VAL A 193 11.82 4.76 3.77
C VAL A 193 11.54 3.39 3.16
N TYR A 194 10.30 3.14 2.73
CA TYR A 194 9.92 1.94 1.99
C TYR A 194 8.55 2.13 1.31
N ASP A 195 8.24 1.32 0.32
CA ASP A 195 6.90 1.21 -0.28
C ASP A 195 6.50 -0.28 -0.33
N VAL A 196 5.35 -0.62 0.25
CA VAL A 196 4.88 -2.00 0.40
C VAL A 196 3.39 -2.16 0.06
N CYS A 197 3.06 -3.28 -0.59
CA CYS A 197 1.71 -3.68 -0.96
C CYS A 197 1.02 -4.48 0.15
N HIS A 198 -0.32 -4.42 0.16
CA HIS A 198 -1.14 -5.17 1.12
C HIS A 198 -2.40 -5.81 0.52
N ASN A 199 -2.60 -5.67 -0.80
CA ASN A 199 -3.60 -6.37 -1.59
C ASN A 199 -2.90 -6.85 -2.87
N ILE A 200 -2.31 -8.03 -2.81
CA ILE A 200 -1.46 -8.55 -3.88
C ILE A 200 -1.37 -10.08 -3.78
N ALA A 201 -1.09 -10.75 -4.90
CA ALA A 201 -0.65 -12.13 -4.90
C ALA A 201 0.78 -12.21 -5.43
N LYS A 202 1.62 -13.06 -4.84
CA LYS A 202 3.03 -13.20 -5.24
C LYS A 202 3.46 -14.64 -5.27
N VAL A 203 4.25 -14.98 -6.27
CA VAL A 203 4.91 -16.29 -6.36
C VAL A 203 6.20 -16.19 -5.56
N GLU A 204 6.28 -16.95 -4.47
CA GLU A 204 7.35 -16.87 -3.49
C GLU A 204 7.72 -18.28 -3.00
N SER A 205 8.98 -18.46 -2.58
CA SER A 205 9.49 -19.76 -2.12
C SER A 205 9.58 -19.83 -0.59
N TYR A 206 9.02 -20.90 -0.01
CA TYR A 206 8.99 -21.15 1.42
C TYR A 206 9.27 -22.61 1.77
N GLU A 207 9.73 -22.87 2.99
CA GLU A 207 9.82 -24.22 3.53
C GLU A 207 8.46 -24.66 4.09
N VAL A 208 7.90 -25.73 3.54
CA VAL A 208 6.64 -26.34 4.00
C VAL A 208 6.88 -27.84 4.20
N GLY A 209 6.76 -28.32 5.44
CA GLY A 209 7.01 -29.73 5.77
C GLY A 209 8.46 -30.18 5.46
N GLY A 210 9.44 -29.30 5.67
CA GLY A 210 10.87 -29.58 5.42
C GLY A 210 11.28 -29.56 3.95
N LYS A 211 10.42 -29.09 3.04
CA LYS A 211 10.71 -28.94 1.61
C LYS A 211 10.50 -27.51 1.16
N ILE A 212 11.40 -27.01 0.32
CA ILE A 212 11.20 -25.73 -0.36
C ILE A 212 10.14 -25.93 -1.44
N VAL A 213 9.06 -25.14 -1.36
CA VAL A 213 7.97 -25.12 -2.32
C VAL A 213 7.73 -23.69 -2.80
N GLU A 214 7.39 -23.56 -4.06
CA GLU A 214 6.92 -22.30 -4.63
C GLU A 214 5.40 -22.23 -4.44
N VAL A 215 4.92 -21.11 -3.90
CA VAL A 215 3.49 -20.89 -3.64
C VAL A 215 3.07 -19.51 -4.10
N CYS A 216 1.83 -19.40 -4.58
CA CYS A 216 1.20 -18.12 -4.85
C CYS A 216 0.55 -17.59 -3.56
N VAL A 217 1.28 -16.77 -2.81
CA VAL A 217 0.83 -16.18 -1.55
C VAL A 217 -0.15 -15.05 -1.85
N HIS A 218 -1.41 -15.23 -1.43
CA HIS A 218 -2.46 -14.22 -1.56
C HIS A 218 -2.54 -13.38 -0.28
N ARG A 219 -2.23 -12.09 -0.39
CA ARG A 219 -2.32 -11.13 0.72
C ARG A 219 -3.48 -10.16 0.44
N LYS A 220 -4.47 -10.14 1.33
CA LYS A 220 -5.60 -9.20 1.29
C LYS A 220 -5.75 -8.53 2.66
N GLY A 221 -5.38 -7.26 2.77
CA GLY A 221 -5.27 -6.57 4.05
C GLY A 221 -4.13 -7.13 4.93
N ALA A 222 -3.08 -7.66 4.31
CA ALA A 222 -1.90 -8.21 4.97
C ALA A 222 -0.64 -7.77 4.21
N THR A 223 0.45 -7.54 4.92
CA THR A 223 1.68 -6.96 4.35
C THR A 223 2.80 -7.99 4.36
N ARG A 224 3.68 -7.96 3.35
CA ARG A 224 4.92 -8.77 3.36
C ARG A 224 5.83 -8.34 4.51
N SER A 225 6.49 -9.28 5.16
CA SER A 225 7.24 -9.12 6.40
C SER A 225 8.50 -9.97 6.40
N PHE A 226 9.30 -9.82 5.34
CA PHE A 226 10.52 -10.60 5.15
C PHE A 226 11.55 -10.35 6.25
N GLY A 227 12.08 -11.43 6.80
CA GLY A 227 13.13 -11.40 7.80
C GLY A 227 14.48 -10.92 7.25
N PRO A 228 15.48 -10.80 8.13
CA PRO A 228 16.86 -10.52 7.74
C PRO A 228 17.40 -11.49 6.67
N ASN A 229 18.44 -11.04 5.97
CA ASN A 229 19.23 -11.78 4.97
C ASN A 229 18.47 -12.21 3.71
N ARG A 230 17.20 -11.81 3.56
CA ARG A 230 16.43 -12.05 2.36
C ARG A 230 16.97 -11.21 1.18
N PRO A 231 17.24 -11.81 0.01
CA PRO A 231 17.80 -11.07 -1.12
C PRO A 231 16.85 -10.00 -1.66
N GLU A 232 15.54 -10.15 -1.47
CA GLU A 232 14.51 -9.20 -1.89
C GLU A 232 14.41 -7.95 -0.99
N VAL A 233 15.07 -7.97 0.18
CA VAL A 233 15.14 -6.81 1.08
C VAL A 233 16.26 -5.87 0.58
N PRO A 234 16.03 -4.54 0.57
CA PRO A 234 17.04 -3.56 0.18
C PRO A 234 18.37 -3.78 0.89
N GLY A 235 19.49 -3.55 0.20
CA GLY A 235 20.81 -3.94 0.67
C GLY A 235 21.21 -3.32 2.01
N ASP A 236 20.77 -2.09 2.25
CA ASP A 236 20.96 -1.30 3.48
C ASP A 236 20.03 -1.70 4.64
N TYR A 237 18.97 -2.47 4.37
CA TYR A 237 18.06 -3.02 5.39
C TYR A 237 18.18 -4.53 5.56
N ARG A 238 18.97 -5.18 4.71
CA ARG A 238 19.01 -6.64 4.59
C ARG A 238 19.40 -7.31 5.90
N ASP A 239 20.32 -6.73 6.66
CA ASP A 239 20.78 -7.25 7.95
C ASP A 239 19.71 -7.15 9.06
N VAL A 240 18.79 -6.19 8.97
CA VAL A 240 17.75 -5.97 9.99
C VAL A 240 16.38 -6.52 9.62
N GLY A 241 16.10 -6.71 8.33
CA GLY A 241 14.83 -7.19 7.80
C GLY A 241 14.03 -6.12 7.08
N GLN A 242 12.95 -6.52 6.43
CA GLN A 242 12.12 -5.62 5.60
C GLN A 242 11.37 -4.60 6.47
N PRO A 243 11.35 -3.31 6.10
CA PRO A 243 10.39 -2.38 6.66
C PRO A 243 8.94 -2.86 6.42
N VAL A 244 8.11 -2.73 7.44
CA VAL A 244 6.69 -3.08 7.41
C VAL A 244 5.92 -1.83 7.84
N LEU A 245 5.11 -1.32 6.93
CA LEU A 245 4.38 -0.06 7.10
C LEU A 245 2.93 -0.35 7.45
N ILE A 246 2.51 0.07 8.65
CA ILE A 246 1.17 -0.19 9.18
C ILE A 246 0.42 1.15 9.29
N PRO A 247 -0.30 1.58 8.24
CA PRO A 247 -1.15 2.77 8.32
C PRO A 247 -2.25 2.60 9.37
N GLY A 248 -2.40 3.63 10.18
CA GLY A 248 -3.50 3.74 11.14
C GLY A 248 -4.72 4.47 10.59
N ASN A 249 -5.25 5.37 11.42
CA ASN A 249 -6.35 6.26 11.08
C ASN A 249 -5.95 7.72 11.36
N MET A 250 -6.77 8.64 10.86
CA MET A 250 -6.51 10.09 10.87
C MET A 250 -6.33 10.74 12.26
N GLY A 251 -6.57 10.02 13.35
CA GLY A 251 -6.40 10.51 14.72
C GLY A 251 -5.31 9.80 15.52
N THR A 252 -5.01 8.53 15.23
CA THR A 252 -4.13 7.70 16.10
C THR A 252 -2.69 7.56 15.59
N GLY A 253 -2.43 7.94 14.33
CA GLY A 253 -1.14 7.75 13.67
C GLY A 253 -0.86 6.31 13.30
N SER A 254 0.39 6.04 12.89
CA SER A 254 0.80 4.81 12.21
C SER A 254 2.01 4.16 12.88
N TYR A 255 2.34 2.93 12.47
CA TYR A 255 3.52 2.21 12.95
C TYR A 255 4.45 1.81 11.82
N VAL A 256 5.76 1.92 12.09
CA VAL A 256 6.79 1.23 11.33
C VAL A 256 7.24 0.03 12.15
N LEU A 257 7.18 -1.15 11.52
CA LEU A 257 7.68 -2.41 12.06
C LEU A 257 8.80 -2.94 11.16
N VAL A 258 9.41 -4.04 11.56
CA VAL A 258 10.39 -4.79 10.76
C VAL A 258 10.02 -6.27 10.68
N GLY A 259 10.26 -6.87 9.52
CA GLY A 259 10.03 -8.29 9.25
C GLY A 259 10.95 -9.22 10.02
N THR A 260 10.57 -10.50 10.10
CA THR A 260 11.20 -11.46 11.00
C THR A 260 11.30 -12.86 10.39
N ASP A 261 12.25 -13.65 10.86
CA ASP A 261 12.35 -15.07 10.47
C ASP A 261 11.14 -15.89 10.95
N LYS A 262 10.48 -15.45 12.03
CA LYS A 262 9.25 -16.10 12.50
C LYS A 262 8.10 -15.89 11.52
N ALA A 263 7.98 -14.71 10.90
CA ALA A 263 7.03 -14.52 9.81
C ALA A 263 7.33 -15.44 8.62
N MET A 264 8.61 -15.58 8.27
CA MET A 264 9.03 -16.47 7.18
C MET A 264 8.59 -17.92 7.42
N ARG A 265 8.66 -18.41 8.66
CA ARG A 265 8.26 -19.76 9.03
C ARG A 265 6.75 -19.94 9.21
N ASP A 266 6.09 -18.98 9.87
CA ASP A 266 4.76 -19.21 10.42
C ASP A 266 3.63 -18.64 9.54
N THR A 267 3.95 -17.64 8.71
CA THR A 267 2.93 -16.84 8.00
C THR A 267 3.28 -16.55 6.55
N PHE A 268 4.15 -17.34 5.93
CA PHE A 268 4.65 -17.07 4.57
C PHE A 268 5.16 -15.62 4.44
N GLY A 269 6.03 -15.23 5.38
CA GLY A 269 6.63 -13.90 5.42
C GLY A 269 5.58 -12.79 5.45
N SER A 270 4.53 -12.92 6.26
CA SER A 270 3.40 -11.98 6.26
C SER A 270 3.03 -11.47 7.65
N THR A 271 2.46 -10.27 7.71
CA THR A 271 1.91 -9.66 8.93
C THR A 271 0.68 -8.81 8.62
N CYS A 272 0.16 -8.08 9.60
CA CYS A 272 -0.99 -7.20 9.43
C CYS A 272 -0.68 -6.01 8.49
N HIS A 273 -1.72 -5.30 8.05
CA HIS A 273 -1.60 -4.04 7.30
C HIS A 273 -2.10 -2.84 8.09
N GLY A 274 -3.07 -3.01 8.98
CA GLY A 274 -3.67 -1.91 9.75
C GLY A 274 -4.77 -2.44 10.66
N ALA A 275 -5.50 -1.53 11.31
CA ALA A 275 -6.47 -1.92 12.33
C ALA A 275 -7.70 -2.67 11.78
N GLY A 276 -8.05 -2.47 10.50
CA GLY A 276 -9.24 -3.06 9.89
C GLY A 276 -10.55 -2.44 10.42
N ARG A 277 -11.62 -2.48 9.63
CA ARG A 277 -12.88 -1.82 9.97
C ARG A 277 -13.74 -2.67 10.90
N VAL A 278 -14.38 -2.03 11.87
CA VAL A 278 -15.45 -2.61 12.71
C VAL A 278 -16.83 -2.06 12.34
N MET A 279 -16.89 -0.97 11.57
CA MET A 279 -18.15 -0.40 11.06
C MET A 279 -18.18 -0.34 9.53
N SER A 280 -19.36 -0.60 8.97
CA SER A 280 -19.60 -0.28 7.56
C SER A 280 -19.53 1.24 7.33
N ARG A 281 -19.20 1.67 6.11
CA ARG A 281 -19.20 3.10 5.74
C ARG A 281 -20.56 3.76 5.96
N ALA A 282 -21.64 3.04 5.65
CA ALA A 282 -23.00 3.53 5.87
C ALA A 282 -23.32 3.71 7.36
N GLN A 283 -22.83 2.81 8.21
CA GLN A 283 -23.00 2.93 9.66
C GLN A 283 -22.20 4.10 10.23
N ALA A 284 -20.93 4.24 9.87
CA ALA A 284 -20.07 5.34 10.31
C ALA A 284 -20.71 6.71 9.98
N ARG A 285 -21.24 6.88 8.75
CA ARG A 285 -21.94 8.11 8.34
C ARG A 285 -23.21 8.44 9.13
N ARG A 286 -23.85 7.45 9.73
CA ARG A 286 -25.04 7.69 10.57
C ARG A 286 -24.67 8.11 11.99
N GLN A 287 -23.47 7.74 12.44
CA GLN A 287 -23.01 7.98 13.81
C GLN A 287 -22.12 9.21 13.92
N VAL A 288 -21.33 9.51 12.88
CA VAL A 288 -20.32 10.57 12.89
C VAL A 288 -20.69 11.66 11.89
N ARG A 289 -20.62 12.92 12.35
CA ARG A 289 -20.73 14.10 11.48
C ARG A 289 -19.34 14.58 11.10
N GLY A 290 -19.06 14.68 9.79
CA GLY A 290 -17.73 15.00 9.29
C GLY A 290 -17.23 16.37 9.75
N GLU A 291 -18.10 17.37 9.88
CA GLU A 291 -17.74 18.70 10.36
C GLU A 291 -17.30 18.67 11.84
N GLN A 292 -18.00 17.88 12.66
CA GLN A 292 -17.65 17.71 14.07
C GLN A 292 -16.32 16.96 14.18
N LEU A 293 -16.17 15.83 13.50
CA LEU A 293 -14.92 15.06 13.46
C LEU A 293 -13.74 15.94 13.03
N ARG A 294 -13.94 16.79 12.01
CA ARG A 294 -12.90 17.74 11.58
C ARG A 294 -12.55 18.72 12.71
N SER A 295 -13.55 19.28 13.37
CA SER A 295 -13.35 20.21 14.49
C SER A 295 -12.61 19.55 15.66
N ASP A 296 -12.95 18.31 15.99
CA ASP A 296 -12.34 17.55 17.07
C ASP A 296 -10.86 17.30 16.77
N LEU A 297 -10.55 16.76 15.58
CA LEU A 297 -9.17 16.54 15.14
C LEU A 297 -8.35 17.84 15.07
N GLN A 298 -8.97 18.95 14.63
CA GLN A 298 -8.30 20.25 14.61
C GLN A 298 -8.03 20.79 16.02
N SER A 299 -8.88 20.47 17.00
CA SER A 299 -8.63 20.81 18.41
C SER A 299 -7.44 20.04 19.01
N GLU A 300 -7.13 18.88 18.43
CA GLU A 300 -5.93 18.08 18.71
C GLU A 300 -4.71 18.50 17.86
N ASN A 301 -4.79 19.64 17.15
CA ASN A 301 -3.77 20.18 16.26
C ASN A 301 -3.49 19.34 15.00
N ILE A 302 -4.45 18.52 14.56
CA ILE A 302 -4.36 17.76 13.32
C ILE A 302 -5.04 18.55 12.19
N VAL A 303 -4.26 19.01 11.21
CA VAL A 303 -4.81 19.77 10.08
C VAL A 303 -5.48 18.84 9.07
N ILE A 304 -6.79 18.96 8.89
CA ILE A 304 -7.54 18.12 7.97
C ILE A 304 -7.82 18.82 6.63
N ARG A 305 -7.57 18.11 5.53
CA ARG A 305 -8.07 18.42 4.19
C ARG A 305 -8.82 17.21 3.66
N ALA A 306 -10.10 17.36 3.37
CA ALA A 306 -10.92 16.25 2.90
C ALA A 306 -11.68 16.64 1.63
N GLY A 307 -11.72 15.74 0.65
CA GLY A 307 -12.50 15.91 -0.58
C GLY A 307 -14.01 15.98 -0.34
N SER A 308 -14.49 15.40 0.78
CA SER A 308 -15.88 15.57 1.25
C SER A 308 -16.01 15.31 2.75
N MET A 309 -16.93 16.02 3.42
CA MET A 309 -17.25 15.74 4.84
C MET A 309 -17.89 14.36 5.03
N LYS A 310 -18.63 13.89 4.01
CA LYS A 310 -19.20 12.54 3.99
C LYS A 310 -18.10 11.48 4.00
N GLY A 311 -17.08 11.61 3.15
CA GLY A 311 -15.94 10.70 3.11
C GLY A 311 -15.10 10.75 4.39
N LEU A 312 -14.97 11.93 4.98
CA LEU A 312 -14.31 12.08 6.28
C LEU A 312 -15.02 11.26 7.37
N ALA A 313 -16.35 11.38 7.46
CA ALA A 313 -17.17 10.62 8.41
C ALA A 313 -17.14 9.10 8.17
N GLU A 314 -17.01 8.63 6.92
CA GLU A 314 -16.89 7.20 6.60
C GLU A 314 -15.64 6.56 7.20
N GLU A 315 -14.62 7.37 7.45
CA GLU A 315 -13.28 6.96 7.82
C GLU A 315 -12.91 7.37 9.25
N ALA A 316 -13.91 7.75 10.06
CA ALA A 316 -13.75 8.14 11.45
C ALA A 316 -12.95 7.09 12.27
N PRO A 317 -12.11 7.48 13.23
CA PRO A 317 -11.31 6.55 14.04
C PRO A 317 -12.14 5.42 14.67
N GLU A 318 -13.36 5.70 15.14
CA GLU A 318 -14.27 4.74 15.76
C GLU A 318 -14.77 3.65 14.79
N ALA A 319 -14.64 3.88 13.48
CA ALA A 319 -14.98 2.87 12.47
C ALA A 319 -13.93 1.76 12.35
N TYR A 320 -12.79 1.89 13.03
CA TYR A 320 -11.65 1.00 12.99
C TYR A 320 -11.41 0.30 14.32
N LYS A 321 -10.71 -0.86 14.30
CA LYS A 321 -10.19 -1.44 15.54
C LYS A 321 -9.13 -0.49 16.14
N ASP A 322 -8.77 -0.79 17.37
CA ASP A 322 -7.59 -0.20 18.00
C ASP A 322 -6.32 -0.71 17.30
N LEU A 323 -5.56 0.21 16.70
CA LEU A 323 -4.33 -0.09 15.99
C LEU A 323 -3.24 -0.63 16.92
N ASP A 324 -3.15 -0.07 18.13
CA ASP A 324 -2.11 -0.43 19.10
C ASP A 324 -2.25 -1.90 19.47
N ARG A 325 -3.48 -2.34 19.73
CA ARG A 325 -3.78 -3.75 20.00
C ARG A 325 -3.43 -4.67 18.84
N VAL A 326 -3.67 -4.26 17.59
CA VAL A 326 -3.33 -5.07 16.42
C VAL A 326 -1.80 -5.20 16.27
N VAL A 327 -1.07 -4.11 16.49
CA VAL A 327 0.40 -4.10 16.42
C VAL A 327 1.01 -4.88 17.59
N ASP A 328 0.47 -4.74 18.80
CA ASP A 328 0.91 -5.48 19.99
C ASP A 328 0.80 -6.99 19.79
N VAL A 329 -0.27 -7.46 19.17
CA VAL A 329 -0.43 -8.89 18.87
C VAL A 329 0.65 -9.38 17.92
N VAL A 330 0.87 -8.71 16.77
CA VAL A 330 1.88 -9.18 15.82
C VAL A 330 3.32 -9.05 16.36
N HIS A 331 3.56 -8.06 17.23
CA HIS A 331 4.81 -7.89 17.97
C HIS A 331 5.05 -9.01 18.97
N THR A 332 4.05 -9.30 19.81
CA THR A 332 4.13 -10.34 20.84
C THR A 332 4.25 -11.73 20.23
N VAL A 333 3.49 -12.00 19.17
CA VAL A 333 3.62 -13.24 18.40
C VAL A 333 4.99 -13.28 17.72
N GLY A 334 5.60 -12.14 17.40
CA GLY A 334 6.94 -12.05 16.83
C GLY A 334 6.99 -12.19 15.32
N ILE A 335 5.87 -12.06 14.61
CA ILE A 335 5.82 -12.06 13.13
C ILE A 335 6.11 -10.67 12.54
N ALA A 336 6.21 -9.63 13.36
CA ALA A 336 6.84 -8.35 13.03
C ALA A 336 7.35 -7.72 14.33
N ARG A 337 8.37 -6.86 14.32
CA ARG A 337 8.83 -6.16 15.53
C ARG A 337 8.61 -4.66 15.42
N LYS A 338 8.13 -4.02 16.49
CA LYS A 338 7.95 -2.56 16.51
C LYS A 338 9.29 -1.85 16.31
N VAL A 339 9.29 -0.80 15.49
CA VAL A 339 10.46 0.06 15.26
C VAL A 339 10.14 1.49 15.67
N ALA A 340 9.05 2.06 15.15
CA ALA A 340 8.65 3.43 15.46
C ALA A 340 7.13 3.60 15.45
N ARG A 341 6.65 4.62 16.18
CA ARG A 341 5.26 5.12 16.12
C ARG A 341 5.24 6.55 15.62
N THR A 342 4.25 6.87 14.81
CA THR A 342 4.00 8.22 14.32
C THR A 342 2.68 8.77 14.84
N ARG A 343 2.55 10.09 14.81
CA ARG A 343 1.31 10.82 15.12
C ARG A 343 1.02 11.83 13.99
N PRO A 344 -0.24 11.92 13.52
CA PRO A 344 -0.60 12.86 12.47
C PRO A 344 -0.43 14.31 12.93
N LEU A 345 0.13 15.14 12.05
CA LEU A 345 0.11 16.60 12.13
C LEU A 345 -0.85 17.19 11.09
N GLY A 346 -0.99 16.51 9.94
CA GLY A 346 -1.97 16.88 8.93
C GLY A 346 -2.36 15.72 8.04
N VAL A 347 -3.65 15.59 7.75
CA VAL A 347 -4.22 14.49 6.99
C VAL A 347 -4.96 15.03 5.77
N MET A 348 -4.59 14.56 4.59
CA MET A 348 -5.30 14.78 3.34
C MET A 348 -6.03 13.51 2.91
N LYS A 349 -7.36 13.60 2.76
CA LYS A 349 -8.21 12.52 2.24
C LYS A 349 -8.91 12.97 0.96
N GLY A 350 -8.99 12.05 -0.02
CA GLY A 350 -9.63 12.33 -1.32
C GLY A 350 -11.13 12.08 -1.36
#